data_AF-A0A1H6BXB7-F1
#
_entry.id   AF-A0A1H6BXB7-F1
#
_cell.length_a   1.000
_cell.length_b   1.000
_cell.length_c   1.000
_cell.angle_alpha   90.00
_cell.angle_beta   90.00
_cell.angle_gamma   90.00
#
_symmetry.space_group_name_H-M   'P 1'
#
loop_
_entity.id
_entity.type
_entity.pdbx_description
1 polymer ?
#
loop_
_entity_poly.entity_id
_entity_poly.type
_entity_poly.pdbx_seq_one_letter_code
_entity_poly.pdbx_strand_id
1 'polypeptide(L)'
;MKTKLINNYVYLVSLVIGILMLQGCSKYDYRTVEEPAYLRVFNCLSYEVKMENKDLPVPFLTMLIDPEFDENGIPIGAAIVGDFLDTRRPYAPPFPFYTGNKEKVNYEYPGNEDVLVGPIMNGINMASWAQIPSGEHRIIFVNRPKTDVPFAQLEERFRKQVSLDTVLTLDAKEVYTLNVLQKDLSAKENFAYLRKESFHKQAFDDQKVYVNFYNLSNEGYWKLPNDIKPMSAGVQDEMSVYVTLRDLGEYAPGAFDIMEIPGYTNRYLGKMYRNTSSNTVTPYFSFPLFAKPNAERITNRQEAEVTVLVPYMSPQLLSDSAPNAEFIRLTCNVPTNVLANTNTDPYYRASKYINFLTIRTHAGKNKEQVFSTISSIEFVNGSVYLTSVQRVFPEPEF
;
A
#
# COMPACT_ATOMS: atom_id res chain seq x y z
N MET A 1 24.46 -35.93 -64.87
CA MET A 1 23.52 -34.79 -64.73
C MET A 1 22.47 -34.99 -63.64
N LYS A 2 21.88 -36.19 -63.46
CA LYS A 2 20.81 -36.44 -62.46
C LYS A 2 21.22 -36.23 -60.99
N THR A 3 22.47 -36.49 -60.61
CA THR A 3 22.94 -36.36 -59.21
C THR A 3 23.12 -34.92 -58.73
N LYS A 4 23.42 -33.96 -59.63
CA LYS A 4 23.51 -32.52 -59.28
C LYS A 4 22.15 -31.89 -59.03
N LEU A 5 21.10 -32.36 -59.70
CA LEU A 5 19.73 -31.88 -59.52
C LEU A 5 19.13 -32.26 -58.16
N ILE A 6 19.47 -33.44 -57.63
CA ILE A 6 18.99 -33.91 -56.33
C ILE A 6 19.61 -33.11 -55.17
N ASN A 7 20.92 -32.84 -55.23
CA ASN A 7 21.59 -32.02 -54.21
C ASN A 7 21.03 -30.59 -54.14
N ASN A 8 20.74 -29.98 -55.30
CA ASN A 8 20.13 -28.64 -55.32
C ASN A 8 18.72 -28.62 -54.71
N TYR A 9 17.94 -29.68 -54.87
CA TYR A 9 16.63 -29.81 -54.21
C TYR A 9 16.75 -29.96 -52.70
N VAL A 10 17.73 -30.72 -52.20
CA VAL A 10 17.96 -30.87 -50.76
C VAL A 10 18.39 -29.55 -50.13
N TYR A 11 19.25 -28.76 -50.78
CA TYR A 11 19.61 -27.42 -50.31
C TYR A 11 18.44 -26.45 -50.35
N LEU A 12 17.61 -26.50 -51.39
CA LEU A 12 16.41 -25.65 -51.49
C LEU A 12 15.38 -25.99 -50.41
N VAL A 13 15.12 -27.28 -50.16
CA VAL A 13 14.20 -27.73 -49.10
C VAL A 13 14.73 -27.37 -47.73
N SER A 14 16.03 -27.53 -47.48
CA SER A 14 16.67 -27.14 -46.22
C SER A 14 16.62 -25.63 -45.99
N LEU A 15 16.79 -24.83 -47.05
CA LEU A 15 16.68 -23.37 -46.99
C LEU A 15 15.23 -22.93 -46.71
N VAL A 16 14.24 -23.57 -47.34
CA VAL A 16 12.81 -23.27 -47.12
C VAL A 16 12.39 -23.64 -45.69
N ILE A 17 12.84 -24.80 -45.16
CA ILE A 17 12.60 -25.18 -43.76
C ILE A 17 13.29 -24.19 -42.80
N GLY A 18 14.51 -23.75 -43.12
CA GLY A 18 15.23 -22.75 -42.34
C GLY A 18 14.52 -21.39 -42.29
N ILE A 19 13.93 -20.95 -43.41
CA ILE A 19 13.13 -19.71 -43.48
C ILE A 19 11.81 -19.84 -42.72
N LEU A 20 11.17 -21.02 -42.76
CA LEU A 20 9.94 -21.28 -42.02
C LEU A 20 10.16 -21.32 -40.49
N MET A 21 11.34 -21.75 -40.02
CA MET A 21 11.68 -21.70 -38.59
C MET A 21 12.03 -20.29 -38.07
N LEU A 22 12.33 -19.33 -38.96
CA LEU A 22 12.57 -17.93 -38.58
C LEU A 22 11.28 -17.10 -38.46
N GLN A 23 10.11 -17.65 -38.82
CA GLN A 23 8.80 -17.00 -38.67
C GLN A 23 8.09 -17.32 -37.34
N GLY A 24 8.83 -17.69 -36.30
CA GLY A 24 8.33 -17.69 -34.92
C GLY A 24 8.07 -16.27 -34.42
N CYS A 25 7.19 -15.51 -35.07
CA CYS A 25 6.56 -14.35 -34.45
C CYS A 25 5.72 -14.86 -33.29
N SER A 26 6.20 -14.69 -32.05
CA SER A 26 5.31 -14.81 -30.90
C SER A 26 4.21 -13.78 -31.09
N LYS A 27 3.00 -14.26 -31.41
CA LYS A 27 1.81 -13.42 -31.35
C LYS A 27 1.62 -13.09 -29.88
N TYR A 28 2.10 -11.93 -29.46
CA TYR A 28 1.74 -11.38 -28.17
C TYR A 28 0.27 -11.01 -28.26
N ASP A 29 -0.60 -11.85 -27.71
CA ASP A 29 -1.97 -11.44 -27.44
C ASP A 29 -1.90 -10.38 -26.35
N TYR A 30 -1.99 -9.11 -26.76
CA TYR A 30 -2.14 -8.00 -25.84
C TYR A 30 -3.45 -8.19 -25.08
N ARG A 31 -3.35 -8.61 -23.82
CA ARG A 31 -4.50 -8.59 -22.92
C ARG A 31 -4.93 -7.13 -22.79
N THR A 32 -6.19 -6.85 -23.06
CA THR A 32 -6.80 -5.53 -22.87
C THR A 32 -8.06 -5.72 -22.04
N VAL A 33 -8.32 -4.77 -21.15
CA VAL A 33 -9.58 -4.66 -20.42
C VAL A 33 -10.29 -3.45 -20.99
N GLU A 34 -11.45 -3.66 -21.60
CA GLU A 34 -12.28 -2.56 -22.09
C GLU A 34 -12.87 -1.81 -20.89
N GLU A 35 -12.77 -0.47 -20.91
CA GLU A 35 -13.27 0.42 -19.84
C GLU A 35 -12.86 -0.02 -18.42
N PRO A 36 -11.54 -0.09 -18.11
CA PRO A 36 -11.06 -0.63 -16.85
C PRO A 36 -11.32 0.34 -15.69
N ALA A 37 -11.64 -0.22 -14.53
CA ALA A 37 -11.40 0.39 -13.23
C ALA A 37 -10.02 -0.06 -12.69
N TYR A 38 -9.46 0.69 -11.74
CA TYR A 38 -8.13 0.42 -11.19
C TYR A 38 -8.23 0.09 -9.70
N LEU A 39 -7.87 -1.13 -9.29
CA LEU A 39 -8.06 -1.62 -7.92
C LEU A 39 -6.72 -2.00 -7.26
N ARG A 40 -6.48 -1.48 -6.06
CA ARG A 40 -5.43 -1.94 -5.13
C ARG A 40 -6.11 -2.46 -3.87
N VAL A 41 -5.68 -3.63 -3.39
CA VAL A 41 -6.33 -4.31 -2.25
C VAL A 41 -5.34 -4.57 -1.13
N PHE A 42 -5.77 -4.28 0.09
CA PHE A 42 -5.02 -4.53 1.31
C PHE A 42 -5.76 -5.47 2.25
N ASN A 43 -5.07 -6.49 2.74
CA ASN A 43 -5.55 -7.29 3.86
C ASN A 43 -5.13 -6.61 5.17
N CYS A 44 -6.09 -5.99 5.86
CA CYS A 44 -5.88 -5.27 7.11
C CYS A 44 -6.38 -6.06 8.32
N LEU A 45 -6.59 -7.37 8.18
CA LEU A 45 -6.91 -8.24 9.31
C LEU A 45 -5.67 -8.43 10.18
N SER A 46 -5.78 -8.11 11.47
CA SER A 46 -4.67 -8.21 12.42
C SER A 46 -5.09 -8.98 13.66
N TYR A 47 -4.95 -10.30 13.63
CA TYR A 47 -5.04 -11.11 14.85
C TYR A 47 -3.78 -11.96 14.99
N GLU A 48 -3.20 -11.91 16.19
CA GLU A 48 -2.04 -12.73 16.55
C GLU A 48 -2.48 -14.17 16.80
N VAL A 49 -1.72 -15.12 16.27
CA VAL A 49 -1.89 -16.54 16.61
C VAL A 49 -1.26 -16.78 17.99
N LYS A 50 -2.11 -16.90 19.01
CA LYS A 50 -1.81 -17.30 20.38
C LYS A 50 -2.24 -18.75 20.58
N MET A 51 -1.77 -19.38 21.66
CA MET A 51 -2.19 -20.76 22.02
C MET A 51 -3.71 -20.89 22.12
N GLU A 52 -4.38 -19.83 22.58
CA GLU A 52 -5.83 -19.76 22.76
C GLU A 52 -6.63 -19.71 21.45
N ASN A 53 -6.00 -19.30 20.34
CA ASN A 53 -6.66 -19.16 19.04
C ASN A 53 -5.91 -19.87 17.90
N LYS A 54 -5.04 -20.82 18.22
CA LYS A 54 -4.21 -21.59 17.29
C LYS A 54 -4.99 -22.34 16.20
N ASP A 55 -6.28 -22.59 16.48
CA ASP A 55 -7.18 -23.31 15.58
C ASP A 55 -8.01 -22.35 14.70
N LEU A 56 -7.87 -21.03 14.87
CA LEU A 56 -8.46 -20.06 13.95
C LEU A 56 -7.67 -20.04 12.63
N PRO A 57 -8.35 -19.81 11.49
CA PRO A 57 -7.65 -19.51 10.24
C PRO A 57 -6.67 -18.37 10.46
N VAL A 58 -5.51 -18.39 9.80
CA VAL A 58 -4.56 -17.27 9.80
C VAL A 58 -5.05 -16.16 8.86
N PRO A 59 -4.67 -14.88 9.08
CA PRO A 59 -5.12 -13.77 8.24
C PRO A 59 -4.33 -13.74 6.92
N PHE A 60 -4.43 -14.83 6.16
CA PHE A 60 -3.80 -15.07 4.87
C PHE A 60 -4.89 -15.43 3.88
N LEU A 61 -5.10 -14.59 2.88
CA LEU A 61 -6.31 -14.61 2.08
C LEU A 61 -6.00 -14.99 0.62
N THR A 62 -6.99 -15.58 -0.03
CA THR A 62 -7.16 -15.52 -1.49
C THR A 62 -8.31 -14.58 -1.78
N MET A 63 -8.12 -13.65 -2.71
CA MET A 63 -9.17 -12.82 -3.29
C MET A 63 -9.66 -13.44 -4.60
N LEU A 64 -10.97 -13.54 -4.75
CA LEU A 64 -11.68 -14.03 -5.93
C LEU A 64 -12.63 -12.93 -6.41
N ILE A 65 -12.44 -12.43 -7.63
CA ILE A 65 -13.37 -11.48 -8.28
C ILE A 65 -14.11 -12.24 -9.36
N ASP A 66 -15.44 -12.23 -9.28
CA ASP A 66 -16.37 -13.03 -10.06
C ASP A 66 -16.07 -14.53 -9.92
N PRO A 67 -16.31 -15.10 -8.73
CA PRO A 67 -15.99 -16.48 -8.41
C PRO A 67 -16.86 -17.48 -9.17
N GLU A 68 -16.24 -18.60 -9.54
CA GLU A 68 -16.90 -19.79 -10.07
C GLU A 68 -17.06 -20.81 -8.95
N PHE A 69 -18.20 -21.52 -8.94
CA PHE A 69 -18.53 -22.50 -7.91
C PHE A 69 -18.80 -23.86 -8.52
N ASP A 70 -18.54 -24.92 -7.74
CA ASP A 70 -19.01 -26.27 -8.07
C ASP A 70 -20.48 -26.47 -7.68
N GLU A 71 -21.00 -27.67 -7.94
CA GLU A 71 -22.38 -28.06 -7.65
C GLU A 71 -22.74 -27.96 -6.15
N ASN A 72 -21.74 -27.93 -5.26
CA ASN A 72 -21.91 -27.81 -3.82
C ASN A 72 -21.78 -26.36 -3.32
N GLY A 73 -21.63 -25.39 -4.24
CA GLY A 73 -21.48 -23.98 -3.90
C GLY A 73 -20.10 -23.63 -3.35
N ILE A 74 -19.06 -24.41 -3.68
CA ILE A 74 -17.69 -24.20 -3.20
C ILE A 74 -16.90 -23.46 -4.27
N PRO A 75 -16.19 -22.37 -3.94
CA PRO A 75 -15.39 -21.66 -4.93
C PRO A 75 -14.30 -22.58 -5.50
N ILE A 76 -14.21 -22.66 -6.82
CA ILE A 76 -13.22 -23.46 -7.55
C ILE A 76 -12.23 -22.61 -8.35
N GLY A 77 -12.59 -21.35 -8.59
CA GLY A 77 -11.82 -20.38 -9.36
C GLY A 77 -12.54 -19.03 -9.40
N ALA A 78 -12.06 -18.13 -10.24
CA ALA A 78 -12.66 -16.83 -10.48
C ALA A 78 -12.12 -16.23 -11.78
N ALA A 79 -12.79 -15.21 -12.32
CA ALA A 79 -12.28 -14.46 -13.45
C ALA A 79 -10.94 -13.78 -13.14
N ILE A 80 -10.79 -13.28 -11.90
CA ILE A 80 -9.52 -12.73 -11.38
C ILE A 80 -9.25 -13.33 -10.02
N VAL A 81 -8.03 -13.86 -9.85
CA VAL A 81 -7.56 -14.43 -8.58
C VAL A 81 -6.37 -13.61 -8.10
N GLY A 82 -6.49 -13.02 -6.92
CA GLY A 82 -5.36 -12.44 -6.17
C GLY A 82 -4.98 -13.40 -5.06
N ASP A 83 -4.00 -14.27 -5.31
CA ASP A 83 -3.66 -15.34 -4.37
C ASP A 83 -2.56 -14.89 -3.39
N PHE A 84 -2.39 -15.65 -2.30
CA PHE A 84 -1.31 -15.47 -1.33
C PHE A 84 -1.26 -14.05 -0.69
N LEU A 85 -2.41 -13.44 -0.41
CA LEU A 85 -2.53 -12.10 0.16
C LEU A 85 -2.32 -12.12 1.69
N ASP A 86 -1.12 -11.78 2.15
CA ASP A 86 -0.76 -11.62 3.55
C ASP A 86 -1.19 -10.27 4.12
N THR A 87 -1.12 -10.18 5.44
CA THR A 87 -1.41 -8.96 6.19
C THR A 87 -0.51 -7.82 5.74
N ARG A 88 -1.10 -6.65 5.50
CA ARG A 88 -0.43 -5.48 4.96
C ARG A 88 0.80 -5.05 5.78
N ARG A 89 1.87 -4.62 5.09
CA ARG A 89 3.05 -3.98 5.71
C ARG A 89 2.76 -2.54 6.18
N PRO A 90 3.42 -2.04 7.23
CA PRO A 90 3.28 -0.65 7.68
C PRO A 90 3.51 0.42 6.60
N TYR A 91 4.28 0.09 5.56
CA TYR A 91 4.51 0.97 4.41
C TYR A 91 4.23 0.24 3.10
N ALA A 92 3.40 0.86 2.27
CA ALA A 92 3.06 0.48 0.90
C ALA A 92 3.65 1.54 -0.06
N PRO A 93 4.86 1.29 -0.61
CA PRO A 93 5.56 2.21 -1.51
C PRO A 93 4.86 2.33 -2.88
N PRO A 94 5.22 3.36 -3.68
CA PRO A 94 4.86 3.38 -5.08
C PRO A 94 5.74 2.40 -5.88
N PHE A 95 5.22 1.98 -7.04
CA PHE A 95 5.99 1.28 -8.06
C PHE A 95 7.19 2.12 -8.53
N PRO A 96 8.38 1.53 -8.86
CA PRO A 96 8.71 0.10 -9.02
C PRO A 96 9.29 -0.60 -7.78
N PHE A 97 8.89 -0.27 -6.54
CA PHE A 97 9.58 -0.82 -5.36
C PHE A 97 9.64 -2.36 -5.29
N TYR A 98 8.66 -3.07 -5.86
CA TYR A 98 8.61 -4.54 -5.88
C TYR A 98 9.08 -5.17 -7.20
N THR A 99 9.57 -4.37 -8.16
CA THR A 99 9.97 -4.89 -9.47
C THR A 99 11.09 -5.91 -9.35
N GLY A 100 10.87 -7.09 -9.95
CA GLY A 100 11.82 -8.20 -9.91
C GLY A 100 11.71 -9.09 -8.67
N ASN A 101 10.81 -8.79 -7.72
CA ASN A 101 10.48 -9.71 -6.65
C ASN A 101 9.71 -10.92 -7.23
N LYS A 102 10.13 -12.12 -6.85
CA LYS A 102 9.53 -13.40 -7.28
C LYS A 102 8.82 -14.14 -6.15
N GLU A 103 8.69 -13.51 -4.98
CA GLU A 103 7.94 -14.06 -3.87
C GLU A 103 6.46 -14.16 -4.24
N LYS A 104 5.85 -15.32 -3.98
CA LYS A 104 4.41 -15.55 -4.16
C LYS A 104 3.57 -14.73 -3.18
N VAL A 105 4.12 -14.44 -2.00
CA VAL A 105 3.41 -13.73 -0.94
C VAL A 105 3.27 -12.26 -1.31
N ASN A 106 2.03 -11.79 -1.31
CA ASN A 106 1.67 -10.41 -1.62
C ASN A 106 1.16 -9.72 -0.36
N TYR A 107 1.70 -8.54 -0.04
CA TYR A 107 1.22 -7.71 1.08
C TYR A 107 0.09 -6.75 0.66
N GLU A 108 -0.16 -6.71 -0.65
CA GLU A 108 -1.19 -5.97 -1.35
C GLU A 108 -1.41 -6.62 -2.70
N TYR A 109 -2.62 -6.50 -3.26
CA TYR A 109 -2.87 -6.83 -4.65
C TYR A 109 -2.84 -5.53 -5.50
N PRO A 110 -2.20 -5.51 -6.68
CA PRO A 110 -1.62 -6.64 -7.39
C PRO A 110 -0.25 -7.12 -6.86
N GLY A 111 0.51 -6.29 -6.13
CA GLY A 111 1.79 -6.72 -5.57
C GLY A 111 2.76 -7.25 -6.65
N ASN A 112 3.15 -8.52 -6.54
CA ASN A 112 4.02 -9.23 -7.49
C ASN A 112 3.24 -10.01 -8.58
N GLU A 113 1.91 -9.95 -8.58
CA GLU A 113 1.08 -10.68 -9.54
C GLU A 113 1.28 -10.17 -10.98
N ASP A 114 1.33 -11.11 -11.93
CA ASP A 114 1.42 -10.81 -13.36
C ASP A 114 0.02 -10.50 -13.93
N VAL A 115 -0.44 -9.28 -13.66
CA VAL A 115 -1.73 -8.76 -14.13
C VAL A 115 -1.55 -7.46 -14.90
N LEU A 116 -2.56 -7.10 -15.68
CA LEU A 116 -2.60 -5.77 -16.29
C LEU A 116 -2.74 -4.73 -15.18
N VAL A 117 -1.89 -3.71 -15.22
CA VAL A 117 -1.88 -2.63 -14.23
C VAL A 117 -2.25 -1.29 -14.85
N GLY A 118 -2.60 -0.32 -14.02
CA GLY A 118 -3.04 0.99 -14.50
C GLY A 118 -1.95 1.76 -15.25
N PRO A 119 -2.34 2.59 -16.25
CA PRO A 119 -1.42 3.44 -16.98
C PRO A 119 -0.97 4.64 -16.14
N ILE A 120 -0.11 5.50 -16.70
CA ILE A 120 0.14 6.81 -16.08
C ILE A 120 -1.13 7.68 -16.23
N MET A 121 -1.68 8.16 -15.11
CA MET A 121 -2.87 9.03 -15.06
C MET A 121 -2.49 10.35 -14.43
N ASN A 122 -2.59 11.47 -15.17
CA ASN A 122 -2.24 12.82 -14.68
C ASN A 122 -0.84 12.89 -14.03
N GLY A 123 0.13 12.21 -14.65
CA GLY A 123 1.50 12.13 -14.14
C GLY A 123 1.59 11.33 -12.85
N ILE A 124 0.75 10.32 -12.64
CA ILE A 124 0.82 9.38 -11.53
C ILE A 124 0.91 7.97 -12.10
N ASN A 125 1.89 7.18 -11.66
CA ASN A 125 2.01 5.79 -12.10
C ASN A 125 1.04 4.92 -11.32
N MET A 126 0.09 4.33 -12.05
CA MET A 126 -0.92 3.45 -11.50
C MET A 126 -0.52 1.97 -11.55
N ALA A 127 0.76 1.65 -11.74
CA ALA A 127 1.26 0.27 -11.79
C ALA A 127 1.05 -0.52 -10.49
N SER A 128 0.79 0.15 -9.36
CA SER A 128 0.37 -0.50 -8.10
C SER A 128 -1.15 -0.75 -8.02
N TRP A 129 -1.91 -0.58 -9.11
CA TRP A 129 -3.34 -0.88 -9.21
C TRP A 129 -3.58 -1.80 -10.40
N ALA A 130 -4.30 -2.90 -10.18
CA ALA A 130 -4.68 -3.81 -11.25
C ALA A 130 -5.85 -3.23 -12.07
N GLN A 131 -5.88 -3.53 -13.36
CA GLN A 131 -7.04 -3.27 -14.21
C GLN A 131 -8.11 -4.34 -13.97
N ILE A 132 -9.28 -3.91 -13.52
CA ILE A 132 -10.49 -4.73 -13.36
C ILE A 132 -11.51 -4.21 -14.36
N PRO A 133 -12.33 -5.05 -15.03
CA PRO A 133 -13.47 -4.54 -15.78
C PRO A 133 -14.33 -3.59 -14.93
N SER A 134 -14.97 -2.60 -15.54
CA SER A 134 -15.96 -1.80 -14.83
C SER A 134 -17.30 -2.53 -14.76
N GLY A 135 -18.08 -2.24 -13.72
CA GLY A 135 -19.37 -2.88 -13.49
C GLY A 135 -19.54 -3.36 -12.05
N GLU A 136 -20.53 -4.23 -11.86
CA GLU A 136 -20.79 -4.89 -10.59
C GLU A 136 -20.01 -6.22 -10.53
N HIS A 137 -19.26 -6.42 -9.45
CA HIS A 137 -18.43 -7.59 -9.24
C HIS A 137 -18.73 -8.23 -7.89
N ARG A 138 -18.85 -9.56 -7.88
CA ARG A 138 -18.87 -10.33 -6.63
C ARG A 138 -17.44 -10.61 -6.22
N ILE A 139 -17.06 -10.17 -5.02
CA ILE A 139 -15.71 -10.35 -4.49
C ILE A 139 -15.79 -11.22 -3.23
N ILE A 140 -15.04 -12.32 -3.25
CA ILE A 140 -14.90 -13.24 -2.12
C ILE A 140 -13.47 -13.25 -1.64
N PHE A 141 -13.29 -13.12 -0.33
CA PHE A 141 -12.02 -13.43 0.34
C PHE A 141 -12.14 -14.74 1.08
N VAL A 142 -11.25 -15.68 0.79
CA VAL A 142 -11.18 -16.99 1.43
C VAL A 142 -9.93 -17.06 2.30
N ASN A 143 -10.05 -17.49 3.55
CA ASN A 143 -8.87 -17.79 4.36
C ASN A 143 -8.18 -19.04 3.82
N ARG A 144 -6.86 -19.00 3.71
CA ARG A 144 -6.05 -20.11 3.19
C ARG A 144 -4.88 -20.42 4.11
N PRO A 145 -4.37 -21.66 4.12
CA PRO A 145 -3.15 -21.97 4.84
C PRO A 145 -1.95 -21.28 4.17
N LYS A 146 -0.90 -20.97 4.97
CA LYS A 146 0.39 -20.47 4.47
C LYS A 146 1.16 -21.61 3.78
N THR A 147 0.81 -21.87 2.53
CA THR A 147 1.43 -22.85 1.63
C THR A 147 1.63 -22.21 0.26
N ASP A 148 2.37 -22.89 -0.61
CA ASP A 148 2.66 -22.44 -1.98
C ASP A 148 1.68 -23.01 -3.03
N VAL A 149 0.65 -23.74 -2.57
CA VAL A 149 -0.36 -24.39 -3.40
C VAL A 149 -1.34 -23.33 -3.91
N PRO A 150 -1.56 -23.20 -5.24
CA PRO A 150 -2.54 -22.26 -5.79
C PRO A 150 -3.97 -22.56 -5.32
N PHE A 151 -4.81 -21.53 -5.18
CA PHE A 151 -6.17 -21.65 -4.66
C PHE A 151 -6.99 -22.80 -5.24
N ALA A 152 -7.05 -22.93 -6.58
CA ALA A 152 -7.84 -23.95 -7.26
C ALA A 152 -7.39 -25.39 -6.95
N GLN A 153 -6.18 -25.57 -6.44
CA GLN A 153 -5.60 -26.87 -6.06
C GLN A 153 -5.69 -27.14 -4.56
N LEU A 154 -6.21 -26.19 -3.77
CA LEU A 154 -6.40 -26.38 -2.35
C LEU A 154 -7.49 -27.44 -2.09
N GLU A 155 -7.29 -28.23 -1.03
CA GLU A 155 -8.32 -29.12 -0.51
C GLU A 155 -9.60 -28.34 -0.23
N GLU A 156 -10.74 -29.01 -0.46
CA GLU A 156 -12.07 -28.44 -0.31
C GLU A 156 -12.30 -27.75 1.04
N ARG A 157 -11.78 -28.33 2.13
CA ARG A 157 -11.88 -27.77 3.49
C ARG A 157 -11.28 -26.38 3.65
N PHE A 158 -10.32 -26.00 2.81
CA PHE A 158 -9.72 -24.67 2.81
C PHE A 158 -10.49 -23.72 1.88
N ARG A 159 -10.93 -24.21 0.71
CA ARG A 159 -11.72 -23.41 -0.24
C ARG A 159 -13.08 -22.95 0.32
N LYS A 160 -13.61 -23.67 1.31
CA LYS A 160 -14.85 -23.30 2.03
C LYS A 160 -14.67 -22.24 3.12
N GLN A 161 -13.44 -21.83 3.47
CA GLN A 161 -13.22 -20.90 4.59
C GLN A 161 -13.43 -19.45 4.19
N VAL A 162 -14.62 -19.13 3.68
CA VAL A 162 -14.99 -17.78 3.26
C VAL A 162 -14.91 -16.83 4.45
N SER A 163 -14.07 -15.80 4.31
CA SER A 163 -13.84 -14.73 5.27
C SER A 163 -14.78 -13.55 5.04
N LEU A 164 -15.05 -13.26 3.76
CA LEU A 164 -15.90 -12.17 3.31
C LEU A 164 -16.47 -12.54 1.93
N ASP A 165 -17.74 -12.24 1.70
CA ASP A 165 -18.43 -12.35 0.42
C ASP A 165 -19.28 -11.09 0.26
N THR A 166 -18.98 -10.29 -0.76
CA THR A 166 -19.61 -8.99 -0.98
C THR A 166 -19.75 -8.70 -2.47
N VAL A 167 -20.60 -7.75 -2.80
CA VAL A 167 -20.72 -7.19 -4.15
C VAL A 167 -20.27 -5.74 -4.11
N LEU A 168 -19.42 -5.34 -5.06
CA LEU A 168 -18.91 -3.98 -5.20
C LEU A 168 -19.12 -3.49 -6.64
N THR A 169 -19.41 -2.21 -6.80
CA THR A 169 -19.51 -1.56 -8.11
C THR A 169 -18.25 -0.74 -8.38
N LEU A 170 -17.63 -0.97 -9.54
CA LEU A 170 -16.43 -0.28 -9.99
C LEU A 170 -16.75 0.52 -11.26
N ASP A 171 -16.73 1.85 -11.14
CA ASP A 171 -16.92 2.73 -12.29
C ASP A 171 -15.70 2.74 -13.22
N ALA A 172 -15.94 2.87 -14.52
CA ALA A 172 -14.90 2.95 -15.54
C ALA A 172 -13.94 4.12 -15.30
N LYS A 173 -12.65 3.86 -15.49
CA LYS A 173 -11.52 4.81 -15.37
C LYS A 173 -11.36 5.44 -13.99
N GLU A 174 -11.95 4.85 -12.97
CA GLU A 174 -11.83 5.29 -11.59
C GLU A 174 -10.83 4.43 -10.81
N VAL A 175 -10.23 5.04 -9.79
CA VAL A 175 -9.18 4.43 -8.97
C VAL A 175 -9.74 4.08 -7.60
N TYR A 176 -9.45 2.88 -7.13
CA TYR A 176 -9.96 2.34 -5.88
C TYR A 176 -8.87 1.76 -5.00
N THR A 177 -9.01 1.99 -3.70
CA THR A 177 -8.30 1.26 -2.66
C THR A 177 -9.32 0.49 -1.83
N LEU A 178 -9.15 -0.83 -1.76
CA LEU A 178 -9.99 -1.73 -0.99
C LEU A 178 -9.23 -2.22 0.23
N ASN A 179 -9.79 -2.02 1.42
CA ASN A 179 -9.25 -2.58 2.66
C ASN A 179 -10.19 -3.68 3.16
N VAL A 180 -9.65 -4.88 3.39
CA VAL A 180 -10.33 -5.94 4.14
C VAL A 180 -10.11 -5.68 5.62
N LEU A 181 -11.17 -5.28 6.30
CA LEU A 181 -11.14 -4.85 7.69
C LEU A 181 -11.99 -5.80 8.54
N GLN A 182 -11.69 -5.83 9.83
CA GLN A 182 -12.57 -6.46 10.80
C GLN A 182 -13.60 -5.41 11.25
N LYS A 183 -14.88 -5.72 11.27
CA LYS A 183 -15.95 -4.79 11.67
C LYS A 183 -16.06 -4.70 13.19
N ASP A 184 -15.97 -5.85 13.84
CA ASP A 184 -16.14 -6.03 15.28
C ASP A 184 -15.12 -7.06 15.78
N LEU A 185 -14.36 -6.71 16.82
CA LEU A 185 -13.35 -7.58 17.42
C LEU A 185 -13.97 -8.77 18.18
N SER A 186 -15.16 -8.60 18.73
CA SER A 186 -15.90 -9.65 19.46
C SER A 186 -16.63 -10.58 18.50
N ALA A 187 -17.35 -10.05 17.51
CA ALA A 187 -18.09 -10.86 16.55
C ALA A 187 -17.19 -11.49 15.47
N LYS A 188 -15.96 -10.98 15.30
CA LYS A 188 -15.01 -11.39 14.27
C LYS A 188 -15.55 -11.32 12.83
N GLU A 189 -16.54 -10.46 12.62
CA GLU A 189 -17.11 -10.19 11.31
C GLU A 189 -16.13 -9.34 10.50
N ASN A 190 -15.82 -9.74 9.26
CA ASN A 190 -14.97 -8.98 8.35
C ASN A 190 -15.82 -8.25 7.30
N PHE A 191 -15.32 -7.16 6.76
CA PHE A 191 -15.99 -6.38 5.72
C PHE A 191 -15.00 -5.70 4.78
N ALA A 192 -15.50 -5.29 3.61
CA ALA A 192 -14.76 -4.55 2.61
C ALA A 192 -15.02 -3.05 2.74
N TYR A 193 -13.96 -2.27 2.93
CA TYR A 193 -14.01 -0.81 2.82
C TYR A 193 -13.39 -0.37 1.49
N LEU A 194 -14.25 0.03 0.55
CA LEU A 194 -13.85 0.51 -0.78
C LEU A 194 -13.82 2.03 -0.81
N ARG A 195 -12.63 2.61 -1.01
CA ARG A 195 -12.44 4.04 -1.20
C ARG A 195 -12.22 4.36 -2.68
N LYS A 196 -13.00 5.30 -3.20
CA LYS A 196 -12.86 5.82 -4.57
C LYS A 196 -11.86 6.99 -4.55
N GLU A 197 -10.61 6.69 -4.85
CA GLU A 197 -9.49 7.62 -4.75
C GLU A 197 -9.65 8.82 -5.68
N SER A 198 -9.24 10.01 -5.22
CA SER A 198 -9.42 11.25 -5.98
C SER A 198 -8.11 11.91 -6.42
N PHE A 199 -6.95 11.41 -5.97
CA PHE A 199 -5.65 12.00 -6.31
C PHE A 199 -5.40 12.06 -7.82
N HIS A 200 -5.88 11.08 -8.58
CA HIS A 200 -5.68 11.03 -10.03
C HIS A 200 -6.47 12.11 -10.78
N LYS A 201 -7.33 12.88 -10.11
CA LYS A 201 -8.11 14.00 -10.67
C LYS A 201 -7.68 15.36 -10.13
N GLN A 202 -6.69 15.40 -9.25
CA GLN A 202 -6.24 16.61 -8.59
C GLN A 202 -4.90 17.08 -9.17
N ALA A 203 -4.73 18.39 -9.26
CA ALA A 203 -3.44 18.98 -9.55
C ALA A 203 -2.64 19.11 -8.24
N PHE A 204 -1.45 18.54 -8.23
CA PHE A 204 -0.51 18.66 -7.12
C PHE A 204 0.71 19.50 -7.56
N ASP A 205 1.45 20.00 -6.58
CA ASP A 205 2.67 20.79 -6.77
C ASP A 205 3.87 19.93 -6.36
N ASP A 206 4.89 19.80 -7.23
CA ASP A 206 6.05 18.95 -6.97
C ASP A 206 6.96 19.49 -5.85
N GLN A 207 6.74 20.74 -5.43
CA GLN A 207 7.40 21.35 -4.28
C GLN A 207 6.65 21.12 -2.96
N LYS A 208 5.59 20.31 -2.95
CA LYS A 208 4.80 20.02 -1.75
C LYS A 208 4.58 18.53 -1.56
N VAL A 209 4.69 18.10 -0.32
CA VAL A 209 4.24 16.78 0.11
C VAL A 209 2.75 16.87 0.43
N TYR A 210 1.99 15.88 0.00
CA TYR A 210 0.55 15.80 0.26
C TYR A 210 0.23 14.56 1.11
N VAL A 211 -0.61 14.74 2.13
CA VAL A 211 -1.02 13.66 3.02
C VAL A 211 -2.47 13.81 3.44
N ASN A 212 -3.22 12.71 3.44
CA ASN A 212 -4.52 12.63 4.10
C ASN A 212 -4.50 11.54 5.18
N PHE A 213 -5.51 11.60 6.05
CA PHE A 213 -5.57 10.79 7.25
C PHE A 213 -6.90 10.06 7.32
N TYR A 214 -6.86 8.79 7.73
CA TYR A 214 -8.05 7.96 7.93
C TYR A 214 -7.98 7.25 9.26
N ASN A 215 -9.08 7.29 10.01
CA ASN A 215 -9.30 6.36 11.10
C ASN A 215 -10.26 5.26 10.62
N LEU A 216 -9.69 4.10 10.29
CA LEU A 216 -10.41 2.91 9.87
C LEU A 216 -10.52 1.88 11.00
N SER A 217 -10.30 2.31 12.25
CA SER A 217 -10.42 1.43 13.42
C SER A 217 -11.88 1.02 13.65
N ASN A 218 -12.03 -0.10 14.34
CA ASN A 218 -13.34 -0.64 14.70
C ASN A 218 -14.05 0.33 15.65
N GLU A 219 -15.37 0.34 15.57
CA GLU A 219 -16.18 1.11 16.50
C GLU A 219 -15.90 0.66 17.94
N GLY A 220 -15.64 1.61 18.83
CA GLY A 220 -15.34 1.31 20.22
C GLY A 220 -14.00 0.61 20.46
N TYR A 221 -13.12 0.45 19.44
CA TYR A 221 -11.77 -0.11 19.60
C TYR A 221 -11.02 0.56 20.76
N TRP A 222 -11.07 1.90 20.79
CA TRP A 222 -10.48 2.70 21.86
C TRP A 222 -11.05 2.38 23.26
N LYS A 223 -12.30 1.95 23.38
CA LYS A 223 -12.94 1.67 24.68
C LYS A 223 -12.65 0.25 25.19
N LEU A 224 -11.97 -0.60 24.41
CA LEU A 224 -11.70 -1.96 24.82
C LEU A 224 -10.74 -2.05 26.02
N PRO A 225 -10.84 -3.10 26.85
CA PRO A 225 -9.88 -3.40 27.91
C PRO A 225 -8.43 -3.55 27.43
N ASN A 226 -7.45 -3.21 28.27
CA ASN A 226 -6.01 -3.19 27.92
C ASN A 226 -5.38 -4.58 27.73
N ASP A 227 -6.07 -5.64 28.12
CA ASP A 227 -5.74 -7.03 27.83
C ASP A 227 -6.15 -7.45 26.41
N ILE A 228 -7.08 -6.70 25.79
CA ILE A 228 -7.56 -6.90 24.41
C ILE A 228 -6.90 -5.91 23.45
N LYS A 229 -6.72 -4.65 23.88
CA LYS A 229 -5.95 -3.62 23.15
C LYS A 229 -4.63 -3.36 23.90
N PRO A 230 -3.45 -3.32 23.26
CA PRO A 230 -2.27 -2.76 23.92
C PRO A 230 -2.58 -1.33 24.36
N MET A 231 -2.30 -0.96 25.62
CA MET A 231 -2.58 0.37 26.21
C MET A 231 -1.94 1.55 25.43
N SER A 232 -1.05 1.24 24.49
CA SER A 232 -0.35 2.15 23.57
C SER A 232 -0.88 2.17 22.12
N ALA A 233 -1.98 1.49 21.84
CA ALA A 233 -2.42 1.24 20.47
C ALA A 233 -3.86 1.74 20.28
N GLY A 234 -4.04 2.78 19.46
CA GLY A 234 -5.35 3.22 19.00
C GLY A 234 -5.52 4.72 18.97
N VAL A 235 -6.38 5.19 18.07
CA VAL A 235 -6.89 6.56 18.04
C VAL A 235 -8.36 6.56 18.43
N GLN A 236 -8.84 7.65 19.04
CA GLN A 236 -10.28 7.81 19.31
C GLN A 236 -11.05 8.08 18.01
N ASP A 237 -12.38 7.99 18.09
CA ASP A 237 -13.27 8.21 16.94
C ASP A 237 -13.15 9.61 16.35
N GLU A 238 -12.77 10.60 17.16
CA GLU A 238 -12.45 11.95 16.69
C GLU A 238 -11.08 12.35 17.20
N MET A 239 -10.21 12.79 16.29
CA MET A 239 -8.89 13.30 16.60
C MET A 239 -8.61 14.59 15.82
N SER A 240 -7.78 15.45 16.39
CA SER A 240 -7.17 16.59 15.73
C SER A 240 -5.78 16.22 15.23
N VAL A 241 -5.42 16.69 14.04
CA VAL A 241 -4.14 16.42 13.39
C VAL A 241 -3.32 17.70 13.29
N TYR A 242 -2.07 17.62 13.72
CA TYR A 242 -1.10 18.71 13.68
C TYR A 242 0.19 18.23 13.00
N VAL A 243 0.94 19.15 12.42
CA VAL A 243 2.26 18.87 11.87
C VAL A 243 3.32 19.81 12.43
N THR A 244 4.47 19.25 12.76
CA THR A 244 5.72 19.97 13.04
C THR A 244 6.75 19.60 11.98
N LEU A 245 7.35 20.59 11.31
CA LEU A 245 8.47 20.34 10.40
C LEU A 245 9.79 20.72 11.08
N ARG A 246 10.81 19.87 10.94
CA ARG A 246 12.14 20.10 11.50
C ARG A 246 13.22 19.93 10.42
N ASP A 247 14.26 20.77 10.45
CA ASP A 247 15.50 20.52 9.72
C ASP A 247 16.43 19.75 10.66
N LEU A 248 16.83 18.55 10.26
CA LEU A 248 17.72 17.70 11.06
C LEU A 248 19.19 18.16 11.03
N GLY A 249 19.52 19.27 10.34
CA GLY A 249 20.86 19.85 10.35
C GLY A 249 21.93 18.94 9.74
N GLU A 250 23.21 19.32 9.87
CA GLU A 250 24.34 18.44 9.52
C GLU A 250 24.61 17.42 10.64
N TYR A 251 25.07 16.23 10.25
CA TYR A 251 25.37 15.17 11.21
C TYR A 251 26.69 15.49 11.90
N ALA A 252 26.66 15.92 13.16
CA ALA A 252 27.80 15.79 14.05
C ALA A 252 27.69 14.42 14.75
N PRO A 253 28.78 13.64 14.89
CA PRO A 253 28.74 12.39 15.64
C PRO A 253 28.22 12.65 17.07
N GLY A 254 26.99 12.21 17.36
CA GLY A 254 26.37 12.28 18.69
C GLY A 254 25.34 13.40 18.92
N ALA A 255 25.06 14.28 17.96
CA ALA A 255 23.96 15.25 18.10
C ALA A 255 23.41 15.71 16.74
N PHE A 256 22.08 15.75 16.64
CA PHE A 256 21.39 16.51 15.59
C PHE A 256 21.05 17.89 16.16
N ASP A 257 21.42 18.95 15.46
CA ASP A 257 20.88 20.27 15.73
C ASP A 257 19.49 20.34 15.08
N ILE A 258 18.52 19.74 15.77
CA ILE A 258 17.14 19.63 15.29
C ILE A 258 16.50 21.01 15.45
N MET A 259 16.32 21.71 14.33
CA MET A 259 15.68 23.03 14.32
C MET A 259 14.27 22.94 13.76
N GLU A 260 13.28 23.43 14.51
CA GLU A 260 11.92 23.58 13.97
C GLU A 260 11.90 24.64 12.85
N ILE A 261 11.22 24.34 11.75
CA ILE A 261 11.10 25.27 10.63
C ILE A 261 10.09 26.36 11.01
N PRO A 262 10.47 27.66 10.95
CA PRO A 262 9.58 28.75 11.33
C PRO A 262 8.22 28.71 10.62
N GLY A 263 7.14 28.85 11.39
CA GLY A 263 5.76 28.80 10.88
C GLY A 263 5.21 27.38 10.64
N TYR A 264 5.99 26.34 10.96
CA TYR A 264 5.59 24.94 10.84
C TYR A 264 5.73 24.18 12.16
N THR A 265 5.64 24.84 13.31
CA THR A 265 5.55 24.19 14.63
C THR A 265 4.10 23.98 15.00
N ASN A 266 3.69 22.74 15.31
CA ASN A 266 2.37 22.39 15.80
C ASN A 266 1.23 23.00 14.97
N ARG A 267 1.41 23.01 13.64
CA ARG A 267 0.45 23.60 12.72
C ARG A 267 -0.77 22.68 12.60
N TYR A 268 -1.94 23.19 12.95
CA TYR A 268 -3.18 22.45 12.81
C TYR A 268 -3.47 22.17 11.33
N LEU A 269 -3.72 20.90 11.00
CA LEU A 269 -4.10 20.46 9.67
C LEU A 269 -5.62 20.27 9.57
N GLY A 270 -6.23 19.59 10.53
CA GLY A 270 -7.67 19.33 10.49
C GLY A 270 -8.12 18.27 11.50
N LYS A 271 -9.35 17.81 11.33
CA LYS A 271 -9.93 16.71 12.11
C LYS A 271 -9.89 15.40 11.31
N MET A 272 -9.69 14.31 12.03
CA MET A 272 -9.84 12.95 11.55
C MET A 272 -11.00 12.30 12.31
N TYR A 273 -11.95 11.75 11.55
CA TYR A 273 -13.07 11.00 12.11
C TYR A 273 -12.92 9.52 11.76
N ARG A 274 -13.40 8.65 12.65
CA ARG A 274 -13.60 7.24 12.34
C ARG A 274 -14.60 7.12 11.23
N ASN A 275 -14.19 6.50 10.13
CA ASN A 275 -15.06 6.28 8.99
C ASN A 275 -14.65 5.00 8.27
N THR A 276 -15.56 4.03 8.28
CA THR A 276 -15.47 2.79 7.52
C THR A 276 -16.72 2.53 6.67
N SER A 277 -17.65 3.48 6.61
CA SER A 277 -18.95 3.35 5.94
C SER A 277 -19.12 4.27 4.74
N SER A 278 -18.42 5.41 4.70
CA SER A 278 -18.44 6.33 3.58
C SER A 278 -17.20 6.15 2.70
N ASN A 279 -17.41 6.03 1.39
CA ASN A 279 -16.36 5.94 0.37
C ASN A 279 -15.65 7.28 0.08
N THR A 280 -15.97 8.34 0.84
CA THR A 280 -15.44 9.69 0.61
C THR A 280 -13.96 9.78 0.98
N VAL A 281 -13.16 10.32 0.05
CA VAL A 281 -11.74 10.61 0.27
C VAL A 281 -11.59 11.80 1.22
N THR A 282 -10.77 11.64 2.25
CA THR A 282 -10.43 12.75 3.15
C THR A 282 -9.53 13.76 2.44
N PRO A 283 -9.69 15.08 2.71
CA PRO A 283 -8.89 16.11 2.06
C PRO A 283 -7.39 15.89 2.23
N TYR A 284 -6.62 16.18 1.18
CA TYR A 284 -5.17 16.21 1.26
C TYR A 284 -4.69 17.51 1.89
N PHE A 285 -3.92 17.38 2.96
CA PHE A 285 -3.14 18.46 3.54
C PHE A 285 -1.77 18.50 2.86
N SER A 286 -1.15 19.68 2.84
CA SER A 286 0.15 19.84 2.20
C SER A 286 1.11 20.66 3.04
N PHE A 287 2.40 20.38 2.84
CA PHE A 287 3.49 21.19 3.37
C PHE A 287 4.66 21.22 2.38
N PRO A 288 5.51 22.26 2.41
CA PRO A 288 6.61 22.39 1.46
C PRO A 288 7.62 21.25 1.58
N LEU A 289 8.20 20.87 0.45
CA LEU A 289 9.40 20.06 0.35
C LEU A 289 10.61 20.99 0.24
N PHE A 290 11.39 21.12 1.31
CA PHE A 290 12.60 21.94 1.33
C PHE A 290 13.79 21.19 0.72
N ALA A 291 13.79 21.06 -0.61
CA ALA A 291 14.88 20.44 -1.36
C ALA A 291 16.14 21.34 -1.40
N LYS A 292 17.30 20.74 -1.15
CA LYS A 292 18.62 21.35 -1.16
C LYS A 292 19.46 20.71 -2.28
N PRO A 293 19.72 21.43 -3.40
CA PRO A 293 20.55 20.93 -4.47
C PRO A 293 22.04 20.99 -4.10
N ASN A 294 22.80 20.00 -4.57
CA ASN A 294 24.26 19.91 -4.58
C ASN A 294 24.68 19.43 -5.99
N ALA A 295 25.97 19.48 -6.31
CA ALA A 295 26.53 19.15 -7.63
C ALA A 295 26.04 17.81 -8.22
N GLU A 296 25.84 16.79 -7.38
CA GLU A 296 25.41 15.44 -7.81
C GLU A 296 24.11 14.96 -7.17
N ARG A 297 23.43 15.78 -6.34
CA ARG A 297 22.28 15.34 -5.55
C ARG A 297 21.26 16.45 -5.33
N ILE A 298 19.99 16.09 -5.22
CA ILE A 298 18.92 16.97 -4.71
C ILE A 298 18.35 16.28 -3.48
N THR A 299 18.68 16.74 -2.30
CA THR A 299 18.33 16.05 -1.04
C THR A 299 17.42 16.91 -0.18
N ASN A 300 16.85 16.34 0.87
CA ASN A 300 16.32 17.12 1.99
C ASN A 300 16.79 16.50 3.31
N ARG A 301 16.70 17.26 4.40
CA ARG A 301 16.86 16.75 5.78
C ARG A 301 15.66 17.11 6.64
N GLN A 302 14.53 17.30 5.96
CA GLN A 302 13.28 17.68 6.58
C GLN A 302 12.62 16.45 7.21
N GLU A 303 12.48 16.48 8.52
CA GLU A 303 11.59 15.60 9.27
C GLU A 303 10.18 16.23 9.28
N ALA A 304 9.17 15.37 9.19
CA ALA A 304 7.79 15.76 9.48
C ALA A 304 7.28 14.94 10.66
N GLU A 305 6.95 15.60 11.76
CA GLU A 305 6.26 14.99 12.88
C GLU A 305 4.76 15.28 12.76
N VAL A 306 3.96 14.23 12.58
CA VAL A 306 2.51 14.34 12.64
C VAL A 306 2.05 13.99 14.05
N THR A 307 1.41 14.93 14.73
CA THR A 307 0.80 14.66 16.03
C THR A 307 -0.71 14.53 15.86
N VAL A 308 -1.24 13.37 16.21
CA VAL A 308 -2.68 13.11 16.25
C VAL A 308 -3.09 13.09 17.71
N LEU A 309 -3.96 13.99 18.14
CA LEU A 309 -4.39 14.09 19.54
C LEU A 309 -5.88 14.35 19.67
N VAL A 310 -6.46 14.03 20.82
CA VAL A 310 -7.87 14.29 21.11
C VAL A 310 -8.21 15.79 20.98
N PRO A 311 -9.43 16.16 20.53
CA PRO A 311 -9.73 17.54 20.13
C PRO A 311 -9.59 18.62 21.21
N TYR A 312 -9.65 18.25 22.49
CA TYR A 312 -9.55 19.16 23.63
C TYR A 312 -8.13 19.35 24.17
N MET A 313 -7.14 18.66 23.58
CA MET A 313 -5.74 18.81 23.95
C MET A 313 -5.01 19.74 22.98
N SER A 314 -3.88 20.27 23.45
CA SER A 314 -2.98 21.12 22.66
C SER A 314 -1.62 20.42 22.60
N PRO A 315 -0.98 20.38 21.41
CA PRO A 315 0.33 19.75 21.27
C PRO A 315 1.43 20.45 22.08
N GLN A 316 1.26 21.73 22.43
CA GLN A 316 2.18 22.49 23.29
C GLN A 316 2.16 22.04 24.75
N LEU A 317 1.10 21.37 25.18
CA LEU A 317 0.90 20.92 26.56
C LEU A 317 1.15 19.41 26.73
N LEU A 318 1.61 18.75 25.67
CA LEU A 318 1.90 17.31 25.71
C LEU A 318 3.15 17.06 26.55
N SER A 319 2.92 16.45 27.71
CA SER A 319 3.97 15.79 28.49
C SER A 319 4.25 14.41 27.92
N ASP A 320 5.50 13.97 27.92
CA ASP A 320 5.88 12.59 27.57
C ASP A 320 5.32 11.54 28.56
N SER A 321 4.70 11.99 29.66
CA SER A 321 3.97 11.15 30.63
C SER A 321 2.48 10.98 30.32
N ALA A 322 1.93 11.63 29.29
CA ALA A 322 0.52 11.47 28.93
C ALA A 322 0.27 10.06 28.34
N PRO A 323 -0.88 9.42 28.64
CA PRO A 323 -1.18 8.11 28.09
C PRO A 323 -1.26 8.17 26.56
N ASN A 324 -0.54 7.28 25.87
CA ASN A 324 -0.41 7.16 24.39
C ASN A 324 -1.75 7.03 23.61
N ALA A 325 -2.85 7.01 24.33
CA ALA A 325 -4.22 6.98 23.86
C ALA A 325 -4.80 8.35 23.50
N GLU A 326 -4.32 9.38 24.18
CA GLU A 326 -4.80 10.74 24.02
C GLU A 326 -4.05 11.44 22.90
N PHE A 327 -2.88 10.92 22.54
CA PHE A 327 -2.11 11.37 21.40
C PHE A 327 -1.19 10.27 20.83
N ILE A 328 -0.90 10.38 19.54
CA ILE A 328 0.10 9.60 18.82
C ILE A 328 1.00 10.59 18.08
N ARG A 329 2.32 10.40 18.17
CA ARG A 329 3.29 11.11 17.34
C ARG A 329 3.78 10.17 16.24
N LEU A 330 3.75 10.62 15.00
CA LEU A 330 4.32 9.90 13.87
C LEU A 330 5.52 10.70 13.38
N THR A 331 6.70 10.13 13.49
CA THR A 331 7.92 10.79 12.99
C THR A 331 8.24 10.24 11.61
N CYS A 332 8.26 11.14 10.63
CA CYS A 332 8.39 10.81 9.22
C CYS A 332 9.65 11.40 8.59
N ASN A 333 10.16 10.72 7.55
CA ASN A 333 11.38 11.08 6.81
C ASN A 333 12.66 11.08 7.66
N VAL A 334 12.73 10.22 8.68
CA VAL A 334 13.91 10.08 9.52
C VAL A 334 14.93 9.15 8.85
N PRO A 335 16.22 9.53 8.80
CA PRO A 335 17.27 8.64 8.27
C PRO A 335 17.38 7.33 9.05
N THR A 336 17.63 6.21 8.35
CA THR A 336 17.66 4.86 8.94
C THR A 336 18.72 4.66 10.02
N ASN A 337 19.83 5.40 9.97
CA ASN A 337 20.87 5.40 10.99
C ASN A 337 20.43 6.06 12.33
N VAL A 338 19.36 6.85 12.33
CA VAL A 338 18.75 7.39 13.56
C VAL A 338 17.85 6.34 14.21
N LEU A 339 17.16 5.53 13.41
CA LEU A 339 16.25 4.47 13.86
C LEU A 339 16.98 3.29 14.52
N ALA A 340 18.24 3.07 14.16
CA ALA A 340 19.06 2.00 14.73
C ALA A 340 19.34 2.18 16.24
N ASN A 341 19.21 3.40 16.78
CA ASN A 341 19.47 3.72 18.18
C ASN A 341 18.20 3.91 19.04
N THR A 342 16.99 3.81 18.48
CA THR A 342 15.73 4.10 19.20
C THR A 342 14.87 2.87 19.49
N ASN A 343 15.27 1.68 19.02
CA ASN A 343 14.59 0.40 19.34
C ASN A 343 14.67 -0.01 20.82
N THR A 344 15.40 0.74 21.66
CA THR A 344 15.63 0.40 23.07
C THR A 344 15.04 1.38 24.07
N ASP A 345 14.35 2.45 23.65
CA ASP A 345 13.86 3.46 24.60
C ASP A 345 12.39 3.21 25.00
N PRO A 346 12.12 2.74 26.23
CA PRO A 346 10.76 2.52 26.74
C PRO A 346 9.95 3.81 26.96
N TYR A 347 10.54 5.01 26.76
CA TYR A 347 9.83 6.30 26.82
C TYR A 347 9.00 6.63 25.57
N TYR A 348 9.30 6.05 24.40
CA TYR A 348 8.66 6.39 23.13
C TYR A 348 7.38 5.60 22.81
N ARG A 349 6.58 5.24 23.82
CA ARG A 349 5.41 4.36 23.63
C ARG A 349 4.29 4.96 22.77
N ALA A 350 4.25 6.28 22.56
CA ALA A 350 3.30 6.98 21.68
C ALA A 350 3.87 7.31 20.29
N SER A 351 5.16 7.08 20.05
CA SER A 351 5.80 7.52 18.81
C SER A 351 5.99 6.36 17.85
N LYS A 352 5.49 6.50 16.62
CA LYS A 352 5.71 5.53 15.55
C LYS A 352 6.52 6.15 14.43
N TYR A 353 7.55 5.44 13.99
CA TYR A 353 8.34 5.85 12.84
C TYR A 353 7.66 5.40 11.56
N ILE A 354 7.32 6.35 10.71
CA ILE A 354 6.77 6.10 9.38
C ILE A 354 7.66 6.85 8.40
N ASN A 355 8.70 6.19 7.94
CA ASN A 355 9.54 6.77 6.89
C ASN A 355 8.72 6.93 5.60
N PHE A 356 9.16 7.79 4.69
CA PHE A 356 8.69 7.87 3.30
C PHE A 356 7.45 8.74 2.97
N LEU A 357 7.25 9.84 3.71
CA LEU A 357 6.47 10.98 3.19
C LEU A 357 7.23 11.77 2.09
N THR A 358 8.45 11.34 1.79
CA THR A 358 9.25 11.74 0.64
C THR A 358 9.98 10.51 0.12
N ILE A 359 10.29 10.48 -1.17
CA ILE A 359 11.03 9.38 -1.79
C ILE A 359 12.38 9.90 -2.23
N ARG A 360 13.43 9.11 -2.05
CA ARG A 360 14.78 9.40 -2.54
C ARG A 360 15.23 8.29 -3.46
N THR A 361 15.56 8.63 -4.69
CA THR A 361 16.03 7.67 -5.69
C THR A 361 16.97 8.34 -6.68
N HIS A 362 17.69 7.54 -7.46
CA HIS A 362 18.49 8.03 -8.58
C HIS A 362 17.60 8.70 -9.63
N ALA A 363 18.03 9.82 -10.21
CA ALA A 363 17.24 10.55 -11.19
C ALA A 363 18.10 11.37 -12.15
N GLY A 364 18.18 10.94 -13.41
CA GLY A 364 19.11 11.53 -14.39
C GLY A 364 20.51 11.66 -13.79
N LYS A 365 21.18 12.78 -14.06
CA LYS A 365 22.54 13.05 -13.54
C LYS A 365 22.68 13.05 -12.01
N ASN A 366 21.58 13.08 -11.25
CA ASN A 366 21.61 13.13 -9.80
C ASN A 366 21.69 11.71 -9.24
N LYS A 367 22.78 11.41 -8.53
CA LYS A 367 22.97 10.15 -7.80
C LYS A 367 21.86 9.88 -6.77
N GLU A 368 21.26 10.95 -6.27
CA GLU A 368 20.14 10.92 -5.33
C GLU A 368 19.28 12.18 -5.54
N GLN A 369 17.98 12.00 -5.74
CA GLN A 369 17.00 13.07 -5.83
C GLN A 369 15.80 12.75 -4.94
N VAL A 370 15.39 13.75 -4.15
CA VAL A 370 14.17 13.71 -3.35
C VAL A 370 12.96 14.13 -4.20
N PHE A 371 11.86 13.40 -4.03
CA PHE A 371 10.59 13.63 -4.69
C PHE A 371 9.48 13.75 -3.65
N SER A 372 8.52 14.65 -3.93
CA SER A 372 7.26 14.74 -3.21
C SER A 372 6.40 13.50 -3.44
N THR A 373 5.64 13.12 -2.41
CA THR A 373 4.63 12.06 -2.52
C THR A 373 3.23 12.59 -2.27
N ILE A 374 2.26 11.85 -2.79
CA ILE A 374 0.86 11.91 -2.34
C ILE A 374 0.64 10.67 -1.48
N SER A 375 0.30 10.88 -0.22
CA SER A 375 0.31 9.81 0.77
C SER A 375 -1.01 9.72 1.54
N SER A 376 -1.30 8.53 2.05
CA SER A 376 -2.41 8.27 2.96
C SER A 376 -1.89 7.59 4.21
N ILE A 377 -2.17 8.18 5.37
CA ILE A 377 -1.90 7.57 6.68
C ILE A 377 -3.20 7.01 7.23
N GLU A 378 -3.22 5.70 7.46
CA GLU A 378 -4.41 4.96 7.85
C GLU A 378 -4.18 4.31 9.22
N PHE A 379 -5.04 4.64 10.19
CA PHE A 379 -5.06 4.02 11.50
C PHE A 379 -6.07 2.87 11.49
N VAL A 380 -5.63 1.66 11.79
CA VAL A 380 -6.50 0.48 11.85
C VAL A 380 -6.19 -0.26 13.15
N ASN A 381 -7.13 -0.26 14.08
CA ASN A 381 -7.06 -1.06 15.32
C ASN A 381 -5.69 -0.96 16.01
N GLY A 382 -5.22 0.27 16.17
CA GLY A 382 -3.96 0.57 16.85
C GLY A 382 -2.70 0.40 15.99
N SER A 383 -2.80 -0.13 14.78
CA SER A 383 -1.75 -0.11 13.75
C SER A 383 -1.84 1.16 12.92
N VAL A 384 -0.71 1.57 12.33
CA VAL A 384 -0.65 2.73 11.43
C VAL A 384 0.04 2.29 10.16
N TYR A 385 -0.57 2.62 9.03
CA TYR A 385 -0.13 2.26 7.69
C TYR A 385 0.07 3.51 6.85
N LEU A 386 1.08 3.49 6.00
CA LEU A 386 1.33 4.53 5.00
C LEU A 386 1.22 3.93 3.60
N THR A 387 0.38 4.51 2.76
CA THR A 387 0.46 4.33 1.29
C THR A 387 1.10 5.58 0.70
N SER A 388 2.07 5.41 -0.19
CA SER A 388 2.64 6.53 -0.96
C SER A 388 2.46 6.32 -2.46
N VAL A 389 2.19 7.42 -3.14
CA VAL A 389 2.06 7.52 -4.59
C VAL A 389 3.07 8.56 -5.07
N GLN A 390 3.83 8.20 -6.11
CA GLN A 390 4.79 9.08 -6.75
C GLN A 390 4.18 9.69 -8.01
N ARG A 391 4.51 10.96 -8.28
CA ARG A 391 4.11 11.65 -9.52
C ARG A 391 5.20 11.63 -10.57
N VAL A 392 6.37 12.13 -10.19
CA VAL A 392 7.48 12.29 -11.13
C VAL A 392 8.27 11.00 -11.19
N PHE A 393 8.30 10.37 -12.36
CA PHE A 393 9.15 9.22 -12.63
C PHE A 393 10.44 9.73 -13.25
N PRO A 394 11.61 9.45 -12.64
CA PRO A 394 12.87 9.74 -13.30
C PRO A 394 12.94 8.97 -14.62
N GLU A 395 13.48 9.60 -15.66
CA GLU A 395 13.76 8.89 -16.92
C GLU A 395 14.72 7.72 -16.64
N PRO A 396 14.51 6.53 -17.25
CA PRO A 396 15.46 5.43 -17.16
C PRO A 396 16.79 5.86 -17.77
N GLU A 397 17.88 5.68 -17.04
CA GLU A 397 19.22 5.79 -17.63
C GLU A 397 19.58 4.46 -18.29
N PHE A 398 19.83 4.49 -19.59
CA PHE A 398 20.31 3.34 -20.37
C PHE A 398 21.81 3.44 -20.64
#